data_AF-A0A448YUL8-F1
#
_entry.id   AF-A0A448YUL8-F1
#
_cell.length_a   1.000
_cell.length_b   1.000
_cell.length_c   1.000
_cell.angle_alpha   90.00
_cell.angle_beta   90.00
_cell.angle_gamma   90.00
#
_symmetry.space_group_name_H-M   'P 1'
#
loop_
_entity.id
_entity.type
_entity.pdbx_description
1 polymer ?
#
loop_
_entity_poly.entity_id
_entity_poly.type
_entity_poly.pdbx_seq_one_letter_code
_entity_poly.pdbx_strand_id
1 'polypeptide(L)'
;MFSLNNVGPMTEQAYGSGRFLASYLVAGASGNLLSAIKSPNPALGASGAVFGVMASLLVFLGRNDWVMGSQGEAYRSAVTQTLLINLVMGAVNPMVDNWGHIGGAIGGATMAWYFGPRLYIAEVPLPEGVGRVIVDKPLVRLPYFIESIPTKVSKGVRRLTRRIKIWGHIADLPDKPWRKNRQHQHHKIDYKRRQQIAPNRSIKPMLPSDE
;
A
#
# COMPACT_ATOMS: atom_id res chain seq x y z
N MET A 1 27.01 7.18 9.51
CA MET A 1 26.70 6.21 8.42
C MET A 1 25.20 6.12 8.27
N PHE A 2 24.66 6.54 7.13
CA PHE A 2 23.26 6.30 6.79
C PHE A 2 23.13 4.82 6.42
N SER A 3 22.30 4.06 7.13
CA SER A 3 22.05 2.67 6.76
C SER A 3 21.12 2.65 5.55
N LEU A 4 21.51 1.94 4.47
CA LEU A 4 20.67 1.63 3.30
C LEU A 4 19.28 1.13 3.68
N ASN A 5 19.15 0.57 4.89
CA ASN A 5 17.91 0.11 5.50
C ASN A 5 16.81 1.18 5.62
N ASN A 6 17.15 2.48 5.52
CA ASN A 6 16.20 3.57 5.65
C ASN A 6 15.58 4.03 4.33
N VAL A 7 16.17 3.70 3.17
CA VAL A 7 15.70 4.20 1.86
C VAL A 7 14.30 3.66 1.52
N GLY A 8 14.09 2.36 1.70
CA GLY A 8 12.81 1.71 1.43
C GLY A 8 11.67 2.33 2.26
N PRO A 9 11.77 2.31 3.61
CA PRO A 9 10.77 2.92 4.48
C PRO A 9 10.53 4.41 4.21
N MET A 10 11.58 5.18 3.94
CA MET A 10 11.44 6.61 3.61
C MET A 10 10.70 6.82 2.30
N THR A 11 11.01 6.03 1.27
CA THR A 11 10.33 6.11 -0.03
C THR A 11 8.88 5.68 0.10
N GLU A 12 8.59 4.61 0.86
CA GLU A 12 7.22 4.15 1.10
C GLU A 12 6.40 5.20 1.87
N GLN A 13 6.98 5.87 2.86
CA GLN A 13 6.31 6.96 3.58
C GLN A 13 6.00 8.15 2.66
N ALA A 14 6.92 8.49 1.76
CA ALA A 14 6.72 9.58 0.81
C ALA A 14 5.67 9.24 -0.26
N TYR A 15 5.69 8.01 -0.79
CA TYR A 15 4.88 7.60 -1.95
C TYR A 15 3.54 6.96 -1.57
N GLY A 16 3.43 6.44 -0.35
CA GLY A 16 2.44 5.43 0.00
C GLY A 16 2.78 4.07 -0.62
N SER A 17 2.30 3.00 0.03
CA SER A 17 2.65 1.61 -0.33
C SER A 17 2.34 1.23 -1.78
N GLY A 18 1.28 1.81 -2.39
CA GLY A 18 0.84 1.41 -3.74
C GLY A 18 1.81 1.88 -4.81
N ARG A 19 2.17 3.17 -4.76
CA ARG A 19 3.15 3.75 -5.69
C ARG A 19 4.56 3.24 -5.41
N PHE A 20 4.91 3.03 -4.13
CA PHE A 20 6.17 2.39 -3.77
C PHE A 20 6.30 1.00 -4.40
N LEU A 21 5.28 0.14 -4.23
CA LEU A 21 5.28 -1.20 -4.82
C LEU A 21 5.35 -1.15 -6.35
N ALA A 22 4.60 -0.24 -6.98
CA ALA A 22 4.64 -0.07 -8.43
C ALA A 22 6.05 0.36 -8.91
N SER A 23 6.67 1.34 -8.24
CA SER A 23 8.06 1.75 -8.53
C SER A 23 9.05 0.62 -8.35
N TYR A 24 8.93 -0.19 -7.29
CA TYR A 24 9.80 -1.33 -7.05
C TYR A 24 9.67 -2.39 -8.16
N LEU A 25 8.45 -2.74 -8.54
CA LEU A 25 8.19 -3.75 -9.58
C LEU A 25 8.63 -3.28 -10.97
N VAL A 26 8.30 -2.04 -11.34
CA VAL A 26 8.72 -1.46 -12.62
C VAL A 26 10.25 -1.34 -12.68
N ALA A 27 10.89 -0.92 -11.60
CA ALA A 27 12.35 -0.90 -11.52
C ALA A 27 12.97 -2.29 -11.69
N GLY A 28 12.46 -3.30 -10.98
CA GLY A 28 12.95 -4.67 -11.11
C GLY A 28 12.79 -5.21 -12.53
N ALA A 29 11.63 -4.98 -13.16
CA ALA A 29 11.36 -5.38 -14.53
C ALA A 29 12.29 -4.67 -15.54
N SER A 30 12.43 -3.34 -15.45
CA SER A 30 13.29 -2.56 -16.33
C SER A 30 14.78 -2.90 -16.15
N GLY A 31 15.21 -3.16 -14.91
CA GLY A 31 16.57 -3.62 -14.62
C GLY A 31 16.85 -4.98 -15.25
N ASN A 32 15.99 -5.97 -15.01
CA ASN A 32 16.14 -7.30 -15.60
C ASN A 32 16.09 -7.26 -17.14
N LEU A 33 15.23 -6.42 -17.73
CA LEU A 33 15.16 -6.25 -19.17
C LEU A 33 16.44 -5.64 -19.74
N LEU A 34 16.94 -4.55 -19.16
CA LEU A 34 18.16 -3.91 -19.67
C LEU A 34 19.38 -4.81 -19.51
N SER A 35 19.46 -5.53 -18.39
CA SER A 35 20.48 -6.55 -18.17
C SER A 35 20.39 -7.67 -19.20
N ALA A 36 19.21 -8.24 -19.46
CA ALA A 36 19.06 -9.30 -20.47
C ALA A 36 19.48 -8.87 -21.89
N ILE A 37 19.37 -7.57 -22.21
CA ILE A 37 19.78 -7.02 -23.50
C ILE A 37 21.30 -6.76 -23.59
N LYS A 38 21.94 -6.40 -22.47
CA LYS A 38 23.31 -5.83 -22.47
C LYS A 38 24.34 -6.66 -21.72
N SER A 39 23.92 -7.49 -20.79
CA SER A 39 24.79 -8.30 -19.94
C SER A 39 24.89 -9.72 -20.50
N PRO A 40 26.12 -10.28 -20.59
CA PRO A 40 26.33 -11.65 -21.07
C PRO A 40 25.89 -12.73 -20.07
N ASN A 41 25.67 -12.33 -18.81
CA ASN A 41 25.27 -13.21 -17.71
C ASN A 41 23.82 -12.90 -17.29
N PRO A 42 23.04 -13.90 -16.86
CA PRO A 42 21.67 -13.67 -16.42
C PRO A 42 21.60 -12.73 -15.21
N ALA A 43 20.71 -11.74 -15.30
CA ALA A 43 20.39 -10.84 -14.19
C ALA A 43 19.72 -11.63 -13.05
N LEU A 44 20.44 -11.83 -11.95
CA LEU A 44 19.91 -12.45 -10.73
C LEU A 44 20.06 -11.46 -9.58
N GLY A 45 19.05 -10.62 -9.33
CA GLY A 45 19.14 -9.76 -8.15
C GLY A 45 17.98 -8.79 -7.93
N ALA A 46 17.60 -8.65 -6.66
CA ALA A 46 16.72 -7.58 -6.18
C ALA A 46 17.38 -6.18 -6.22
N SER A 47 18.70 -6.12 -6.45
CA SER A 47 19.49 -4.88 -6.38
C SER A 47 19.07 -3.85 -7.43
N GLY A 48 18.71 -4.26 -8.65
CA GLY A 48 18.17 -3.36 -9.67
C GLY A 48 16.88 -2.65 -9.21
N ALA A 49 15.98 -3.37 -8.53
CA ALA A 49 14.78 -2.77 -7.95
C ALA A 49 15.11 -1.76 -6.84
N VAL A 50 16.12 -2.05 -6.00
CA VAL A 50 16.59 -1.12 -4.95
C VAL A 50 17.18 0.15 -5.58
N PHE A 51 17.93 0.03 -6.68
CA PHE A 51 18.41 1.16 -7.46
C PHE A 51 17.27 2.04 -7.98
N GLY A 52 16.18 1.44 -8.47
CA GLY A 52 15.01 2.20 -8.88
C GLY A 52 14.24 2.85 -7.73
N VAL A 53 14.20 2.24 -6.54
CA VAL A 53 13.65 2.91 -5.34
C VAL A 53 14.50 4.11 -4.95
N MET A 54 15.83 3.98 -4.93
CA MET A 54 16.75 5.10 -4.67
C MET A 54 16.54 6.23 -5.69
N ALA A 55 16.43 5.91 -6.98
CA ALA A 55 16.16 6.88 -8.04
C ALA A 55 14.77 7.53 -7.89
N SER A 56 13.75 6.77 -7.49
CA SER A 56 12.41 7.29 -7.17
C SER A 56 12.46 8.29 -6.03
N LEU A 57 13.22 7.99 -4.98
CA LEU A 57 13.42 8.91 -3.86
C LEU A 57 14.10 10.20 -4.30
N LEU A 58 15.11 10.13 -5.17
CA LEU A 58 15.75 11.32 -5.73
C LEU A 58 14.77 12.20 -6.53
N VAL A 59 13.88 11.60 -7.32
CA VAL A 59 12.83 12.35 -8.04
C VAL A 59 11.91 13.07 -7.06
N PHE A 60 11.52 12.42 -5.96
CA PHE A 60 10.67 13.05 -4.95
C PHE A 60 11.39 14.17 -4.20
N LEU A 61 12.63 13.94 -3.76
CA LEU A 61 13.43 14.97 -3.07
C LEU A 61 13.68 16.19 -3.97
N GLY A 62 13.95 15.97 -5.26
CA GLY A 62 14.16 17.07 -6.21
C GLY A 62 12.90 17.84 -6.60
N ARG A 63 11.71 17.27 -6.43
CA ARG A 63 10.43 17.94 -6.75
C ARG A 63 9.80 18.67 -5.58
N ASN A 64 10.15 18.26 -4.36
CA ASN A 64 9.54 18.70 -3.13
C ASN A 64 10.60 19.28 -2.17
N ASP A 65 11.67 19.82 -2.72
CA ASP A 65 12.80 20.43 -2.01
C ASP A 65 12.33 21.56 -1.07
N TRP A 66 11.35 22.34 -1.51
CA TRP A 66 10.70 23.40 -0.75
C TRP A 66 10.06 22.92 0.57
N VAL A 67 9.70 21.63 0.68
CA VAL A 67 9.15 21.02 1.91
C VAL A 67 10.26 20.53 2.84
N MET A 68 11.38 20.09 2.28
CA MET A 68 12.36 19.26 2.98
C MET A 68 13.54 20.06 3.56
N GLY A 69 13.81 21.26 3.02
CA GLY A 69 14.89 22.13 3.47
C GLY A 69 16.26 21.44 3.47
N SER A 70 17.12 21.81 4.43
CA SER A 70 18.50 21.31 4.54
C SER A 70 18.62 19.80 4.78
N GLN A 71 17.62 19.20 5.43
CA GLN A 71 17.60 17.75 5.62
C GLN A 71 17.41 17.03 4.28
N GLY A 72 16.50 17.53 3.42
CA GLY A 72 16.27 16.98 2.08
C GLY A 72 17.54 16.93 1.23
N GLU A 73 18.34 17.99 1.27
CA GLU A 73 19.61 18.06 0.56
C GLU A 73 20.64 17.03 1.06
N ALA A 74 20.75 16.85 2.38
CA ALA A 74 21.61 15.81 2.95
C ALA A 74 21.18 14.40 2.51
N TYR A 75 19.87 14.12 2.51
CA TYR A 75 19.31 12.86 2.01
C TYR A 75 19.59 12.66 0.52
N ARG A 76 19.36 13.70 -0.29
CA ARG A 76 19.59 13.66 -1.74
C ARG A 76 21.04 13.37 -2.06
N SER A 77 21.97 14.05 -1.37
CA SER A 77 23.41 13.82 -1.49
C SER A 77 23.78 12.39 -1.11
N ALA A 78 23.33 11.91 0.05
CA ALA A 78 23.64 10.56 0.52
C ALA A 78 23.13 9.46 -0.43
N VAL A 79 21.91 9.58 -0.94
CA VAL A 79 21.32 8.63 -1.90
C VAL A 79 22.05 8.68 -3.23
N THR A 80 22.38 9.88 -3.72
CA THR A 80 23.16 10.05 -4.96
C THR A 80 24.54 9.43 -4.83
N GLN A 81 25.25 9.71 -3.73
CA GLN A 81 26.56 9.13 -3.47
C GLN A 81 26.50 7.61 -3.38
N THR A 82 25.47 7.06 -2.75
CA THR A 82 25.26 5.60 -2.64
C THR A 82 25.06 4.98 -4.03
N LEU A 83 24.25 5.58 -4.90
CA LEU A 83 24.07 5.11 -6.27
C LEU A 83 25.39 5.11 -7.05
N LEU A 84 26.13 6.23 -6.99
CA LEU A 84 27.38 6.38 -7.72
C LEU A 84 28.45 5.40 -7.23
N ILE A 85 28.64 5.28 -5.92
CA ILE A 85 29.60 4.33 -5.35
C ILE A 85 29.25 2.90 -5.77
N ASN A 86 27.99 2.50 -5.70
CA ASN A 86 27.61 1.14 -6.09
C ASN A 86 27.82 0.87 -7.59
N LEU A 87 27.60 1.86 -8.48
CA LEU A 87 27.92 1.72 -9.91
C LEU A 87 29.41 1.62 -10.17
N VAL A 88 30.23 2.42 -9.48
CA VAL A 88 31.69 2.36 -9.58
C VAL A 88 32.20 1.00 -9.07
N MET A 89 31.69 0.55 -7.92
CA MET A 89 32.00 -0.77 -7.36
C MET A 89 31.57 -1.90 -8.30
N GLY A 90 30.44 -1.74 -9.00
CA GLY A 90 30.00 -2.71 -9.98
C GLY A 90 30.80 -2.68 -11.29
N ALA A 91 31.41 -1.54 -11.63
CA ALA A 91 32.28 -1.45 -12.80
C ALA A 91 33.62 -2.17 -12.58
N VAL A 92 34.09 -2.24 -11.33
CA VAL A 92 35.33 -2.96 -10.96
C VAL A 92 35.09 -4.44 -10.65
N ASN A 93 33.86 -4.86 -10.39
CA ASN A 93 33.52 -6.24 -10.08
C ASN A 93 32.65 -6.86 -11.19
N PRO A 94 33.19 -7.76 -12.03
CA PRO A 94 32.45 -8.36 -13.15
C PRO A 94 31.26 -9.25 -12.75
N MET A 95 31.14 -9.59 -11.45
CA MET A 95 29.99 -10.30 -10.91
C MET A 95 28.79 -9.37 -10.63
N VAL A 96 28.98 -8.04 -10.71
CA VAL A 96 27.94 -7.05 -10.49
C VAL A 96 27.36 -6.58 -11.81
N ASP A 97 26.04 -6.67 -11.92
CA ASP A 97 25.30 -6.29 -13.11
C ASP A 97 24.92 -4.80 -13.11
N ASN A 98 25.84 -3.97 -13.63
CA ASN A 98 25.61 -2.53 -13.76
C ASN A 98 24.48 -2.18 -14.73
N TRP A 99 24.24 -2.98 -15.77
CA TRP A 99 23.11 -2.74 -16.68
C TRP A 99 21.78 -2.96 -15.98
N GLY A 100 21.69 -3.97 -15.11
CA GLY A 100 20.55 -4.17 -14.22
C GLY A 100 20.32 -2.97 -13.27
N HIS A 101 21.39 -2.42 -12.70
CA HIS A 101 21.31 -1.24 -11.83
C HIS A 101 20.85 0.02 -12.57
N ILE A 102 21.43 0.28 -13.74
CA ILE A 102 21.06 1.43 -14.59
C ILE A 102 19.61 1.30 -15.06
N GLY A 103 19.21 0.12 -15.53
CA GLY A 103 17.84 -0.13 -16.00
C GLY A 103 16.82 0.03 -14.88
N GLY A 104 17.17 -0.45 -13.68
CA GLY A 104 16.35 -0.26 -12.49
C GLY A 104 16.22 1.21 -12.09
N ALA A 105 17.33 1.95 -12.06
CA ALA A 105 17.34 3.38 -11.77
C ALA A 105 16.48 4.18 -12.75
N ILE A 106 16.60 3.91 -14.06
CA ILE A 106 15.79 4.55 -15.10
C ILE A 106 14.32 4.20 -14.90
N GLY A 107 13.97 2.92 -14.79
CA GLY A 107 12.59 2.47 -14.63
C GLY A 107 11.91 3.07 -13.40
N GLY A 108 12.59 3.06 -12.26
CA GLY A 108 12.11 3.66 -11.03
C GLY A 108 11.95 5.18 -11.15
N ALA A 109 12.96 5.89 -11.69
CA ALA A 109 12.89 7.34 -11.90
C ALA A 109 11.74 7.74 -12.84
N THR A 110 11.54 7.01 -13.93
CA THR A 110 10.43 7.25 -14.86
C THR A 110 9.08 7.03 -14.19
N MET A 111 8.92 5.92 -13.44
CA MET A 111 7.70 5.65 -12.69
C MET A 111 7.41 6.76 -11.68
N ALA A 112 8.41 7.16 -10.90
CA ALA A 112 8.33 8.28 -9.98
C ALA A 112 8.03 9.62 -10.66
N TRP A 113 8.59 9.85 -11.85
CA TRP A 113 8.36 11.08 -12.59
C TRP A 113 6.89 11.23 -12.98
N TYR A 114 6.26 10.20 -13.52
CA TYR A 114 4.86 10.32 -13.94
C TYR A 114 3.87 10.16 -12.79
N PHE A 115 4.12 9.21 -11.90
CA PHE A 115 3.11 8.77 -10.92
C PHE A 115 3.48 9.10 -9.47
N GLY A 116 4.71 9.53 -9.23
CA GLY A 116 5.21 9.87 -7.89
C GLY A 116 4.61 11.16 -7.35
N PRO A 117 4.67 11.35 -6.02
CA PRO A 117 4.07 12.50 -5.36
C PRO A 117 4.64 13.82 -5.86
N ARG A 118 3.75 14.78 -6.04
CA ARG A 118 4.10 16.17 -6.35
C ARG A 118 3.25 17.07 -5.47
N LEU A 119 3.89 17.61 -4.44
CA LEU A 119 3.24 18.31 -3.35
C LEU A 119 3.07 19.78 -3.73
N TYR A 120 1.91 20.34 -3.37
CA TYR A 120 1.56 21.74 -3.55
C TYR A 120 0.91 22.27 -2.28
N ILE A 121 1.12 23.55 -1.97
CA ILE A 121 0.34 24.25 -0.95
C ILE A 121 -0.95 24.72 -1.60
N ALA A 122 -2.09 24.27 -1.07
CA ALA A 122 -3.40 24.79 -1.41
C ALA A 122 -3.95 25.61 -0.24
N GLU A 123 -4.52 26.76 -0.56
CA GLU A 123 -5.27 27.57 0.38
C GLU A 123 -6.72 27.09 0.43
N VAL A 124 -7.23 26.92 1.64
CA VAL A 124 -8.59 26.43 1.89
C VAL A 124 -9.34 27.50 2.69
N PRO A 125 -10.49 27.99 2.21
CA PRO A 125 -11.31 28.92 2.96
C PRO A 125 -11.79 28.27 4.27
N LEU A 126 -11.59 28.96 5.40
CA LEU A 126 -12.06 28.57 6.72
C LEU A 126 -12.99 29.66 7.28
N PRO A 127 -13.88 29.32 8.23
CA PRO A 127 -14.80 30.30 8.84
C PRO A 127 -14.12 31.54 9.42
N GLU A 128 -12.89 31.40 9.93
CA GLU A 128 -12.09 32.49 10.51
C GLU A 128 -10.83 32.84 9.68
N GLY A 129 -10.78 32.51 8.39
CA GLY A 129 -9.66 32.92 7.52
C GLY A 129 -9.29 31.92 6.44
N VAL A 130 -7.99 31.77 6.18
CA VAL A 130 -7.47 30.88 5.14
C VAL A 130 -6.52 29.85 5.77
N GLY A 131 -6.87 28.57 5.67
CA GLY A 131 -6.01 27.46 6.02
C GLY A 131 -5.07 27.11 4.88
N ARG A 132 -3.90 26.52 5.18
CA ARG A 132 -2.99 25.96 4.17
C ARG A 132 -2.90 24.45 4.34
N VAL A 133 -3.07 23.72 3.24
CA VAL A 133 -3.03 22.25 3.21
C VAL A 133 -2.06 21.80 2.12
N ILE A 134 -1.28 20.76 2.41
CA ILE A 134 -0.42 20.12 1.41
C ILE A 134 -1.26 19.13 0.61
N VAL A 135 -1.30 19.31 -0.71
CA VAL A 135 -2.05 18.46 -1.65
C VAL A 135 -1.09 17.77 -2.59
N ASP A 136 -1.26 16.47 -2.76
CA ASP A 136 -0.53 15.67 -3.73
C ASP A 136 -1.25 15.64 -5.09
N LYS A 137 -0.55 16.07 -6.14
CA LYS A 137 -1.03 16.10 -7.54
C LYS A 137 0.04 15.53 -8.50
N PRO A 138 0.16 14.20 -8.63
CA PRO A 138 1.10 13.59 -9.59
C PRO A 138 0.74 13.98 -11.03
N LEU A 139 1.70 13.87 -11.97
CA LEU A 139 1.44 14.16 -13.38
C LEU A 139 0.37 13.24 -13.97
N VAL A 140 0.44 11.96 -13.59
CA VAL A 140 -0.53 10.93 -13.96
C VAL A 140 -0.92 10.20 -12.68
N ARG A 141 -2.23 10.10 -12.41
CA ARG A 141 -2.71 9.30 -11.28
C ARG A 141 -2.67 7.83 -11.63
N LEU A 142 -2.17 7.01 -10.71
CA LEU A 142 -2.32 5.57 -10.85
C LEU A 142 -3.80 5.19 -10.74
N PRO A 143 -4.23 4.14 -11.46
CA PRO A 143 -5.54 3.56 -11.26
C PRO A 143 -5.76 3.22 -9.77
N TYR A 144 -6.95 3.56 -9.26
CA TYR A 144 -7.30 3.36 -7.85
C TYR A 144 -7.06 1.92 -7.37
N PHE A 145 -7.26 0.93 -8.25
CA PHE A 145 -7.03 -0.46 -7.88
C PHE A 145 -5.58 -0.71 -7.44
N ILE A 146 -4.58 -0.13 -8.13
CA ILE A 146 -3.14 -0.27 -7.81
C ILE A 146 -2.83 0.40 -6.47
N GLU A 147 -3.30 1.63 -6.28
CA GLU A 147 -3.11 2.35 -5.01
C GLU A 147 -3.75 1.60 -3.82
N SER A 148 -4.84 0.86 -4.06
CA SER A 148 -5.55 0.10 -3.04
C SER A 148 -4.95 -1.29 -2.71
N ILE A 149 -4.09 -1.87 -3.57
CA ILE A 149 -3.56 -3.25 -3.42
C ILE A 149 -2.98 -3.47 -2.01
N PRO A 150 -2.08 -2.61 -1.49
CA PRO A 150 -1.44 -2.86 -0.19
C PRO A 150 -2.44 -2.82 0.97
N THR A 151 -3.46 -1.95 0.89
CA THR A 151 -4.52 -1.89 1.92
C THR A 151 -5.37 -3.15 1.92
N LYS A 152 -5.67 -3.73 0.74
CA LYS A 152 -6.41 -4.99 0.61
C LYS A 152 -5.60 -6.16 1.15
N VAL A 153 -4.32 -6.25 0.78
CA VAL A 153 -3.40 -7.29 1.25
C VAL A 153 -3.24 -7.22 2.78
N SER A 154 -2.94 -6.05 3.34
CA SER A 154 -2.78 -5.89 4.79
C SER A 154 -4.06 -6.19 5.57
N LYS A 155 -5.25 -5.85 5.05
CA LYS A 155 -6.55 -6.25 5.63
C LYS A 155 -6.76 -7.77 5.52
N GLY A 156 -6.35 -8.41 4.43
CA GLY A 156 -6.38 -9.86 4.25
C GLY A 156 -5.50 -10.59 5.25
N VAL A 157 -4.23 -10.19 5.34
CA VAL A 157 -3.24 -10.75 6.29
C VAL A 157 -3.71 -10.58 7.73
N ARG A 158 -4.18 -9.39 8.13
CA ARG A 158 -4.74 -9.17 9.48
C ARG A 158 -5.96 -10.03 9.79
N ARG A 159 -6.81 -10.31 8.80
CA ARG A 159 -7.95 -11.23 8.99
C ARG A 159 -7.48 -12.66 9.18
N LEU A 160 -6.49 -13.10 8.41
CA LEU A 160 -5.90 -14.43 8.51
C LEU A 160 -5.21 -14.63 9.86
N THR A 161 -4.35 -13.70 10.28
CA THR A 161 -3.64 -13.80 11.56
C THR A 161 -4.58 -13.77 12.75
N ARG A 162 -5.66 -12.97 12.71
CA ARG A 162 -6.74 -13.06 13.73
C ARG A 162 -7.41 -14.44 13.73
N ARG A 163 -7.72 -15.01 12.57
CA ARG A 163 -8.34 -16.34 12.48
C ARG A 163 -7.44 -17.44 13.04
N ILE A 164 -6.15 -17.41 12.73
CA ILE A 164 -5.16 -18.35 13.26
C ILE A 164 -5.05 -18.19 14.78
N LYS A 165 -4.96 -16.95 15.28
CA LYS A 165 -4.89 -16.68 16.73
C LYS A 165 -6.14 -17.14 17.48
N ILE A 166 -7.33 -16.97 16.88
CA ILE A 166 -8.60 -17.49 17.43
C ILE A 166 -8.60 -19.01 17.44
N TRP A 167 -8.16 -19.66 16.35
CA TRP A 167 -8.08 -21.13 16.29
C TRP A 167 -7.10 -21.72 17.28
N GLY A 168 -5.92 -21.10 17.44
CA GLY A 168 -4.96 -21.49 18.48
C GLY A 168 -5.57 -21.42 19.88
N HIS A 169 -6.25 -20.31 20.21
CA HIS A 169 -6.96 -20.23 21.49
C HIS A 169 -8.14 -21.20 21.62
N ILE A 170 -8.83 -21.56 20.54
CA ILE A 170 -9.95 -22.52 20.60
C ILE A 170 -9.45 -23.96 20.79
N ALA A 171 -8.29 -24.31 20.21
CA ALA A 171 -7.67 -25.63 20.41
C ALA A 171 -7.24 -25.87 21.87
N ASP A 172 -6.92 -24.80 22.60
CA ASP A 172 -6.50 -24.85 24.00
C ASP A 172 -7.67 -24.72 24.99
N LEU A 173 -8.92 -24.60 24.53
CA LEU A 173 -10.07 -24.50 25.44
C LEU A 173 -10.52 -25.89 25.91
N PRO A 174 -10.67 -26.11 27.23
CA PRO A 174 -11.28 -27.33 27.73
C PRO A 174 -12.72 -27.46 27.22
N ASP A 175 -13.14 -28.70 26.94
CA ASP A 175 -14.46 -28.99 26.39
C ASP A 175 -15.57 -28.42 27.29
N LYS A 176 -16.29 -27.42 26.75
CA LYS A 176 -17.26 -26.65 27.52
C LYS A 176 -18.56 -27.47 27.74
N PRO A 177 -18.96 -27.77 28.99
CA PRO A 177 -20.07 -28.70 29.28
C PRO A 177 -21.44 -28.24 28.75
N TRP A 178 -21.64 -26.94 28.51
CA TRP A 178 -22.90 -26.40 27.99
C TRP A 178 -23.13 -26.61 26.48
N ARG A 179 -22.16 -27.17 25.74
CA ARG A 179 -22.37 -27.50 24.31
C ARG A 179 -23.41 -28.61 24.10
N LYS A 180 -23.64 -29.47 25.09
CA LYS A 180 -24.64 -30.56 25.02
C LYS A 180 -26.09 -30.13 25.27
N ASN A 181 -26.33 -28.95 25.86
CA ASN A 181 -27.70 -28.51 26.25
C ASN A 181 -28.40 -27.61 25.22
N ARG A 182 -27.77 -27.29 24.09
CA ARG A 182 -28.35 -26.35 23.11
C ARG A 182 -29.47 -26.94 22.25
N GLN A 183 -29.52 -28.27 22.08
CA GLN A 183 -30.61 -28.90 21.32
C GLN A 183 -31.97 -28.88 22.04
N HIS A 184 -31.99 -28.83 23.38
CA HIS A 184 -33.26 -28.84 24.13
C HIS A 184 -33.90 -27.46 24.36
N GLN A 185 -33.15 -26.36 24.18
CA GLN A 185 -33.71 -25.01 24.38
C GLN A 185 -34.44 -24.46 23.15
N HIS A 186 -34.06 -24.88 21.94
CA HIS A 186 -34.69 -24.38 20.70
C HIS A 186 -36.17 -24.79 20.58
N HIS A 187 -36.59 -25.93 21.15
CA HIS A 187 -37.99 -26.35 21.10
C HIS A 187 -38.93 -25.53 21.99
N LYS A 188 -38.44 -24.96 23.11
CA LYS A 188 -39.31 -24.23 24.05
C LYS A 188 -39.60 -22.78 23.63
N ILE A 189 -38.70 -22.16 22.86
CA ILE A 189 -38.86 -20.76 22.41
C ILE A 189 -39.86 -20.67 21.25
N ASP A 190 -39.90 -21.67 20.37
CA ASP A 190 -40.79 -21.69 19.21
C ASP A 190 -42.27 -21.89 19.57
N TYR A 191 -42.57 -22.61 20.66
CA TYR A 191 -43.94 -22.81 21.12
C TYR A 191 -44.58 -21.52 21.64
N LYS A 192 -43.83 -20.71 22.42
CA LYS A 192 -44.34 -19.42 22.95
C LYS A 192 -44.58 -18.38 21.85
N ARG A 193 -43.78 -18.41 20.77
CA ARG A 193 -43.91 -17.46 19.66
C ARG A 193 -45.16 -17.71 18.80
N ARG A 194 -45.62 -18.96 18.68
CA ARG A 194 -46.84 -19.31 17.92
C ARG A 194 -48.14 -18.88 18.61
N GLN A 195 -48.16 -18.72 19.93
CA GLN A 195 -49.37 -18.27 20.65
C GLN A 195 -49.57 -16.75 20.62
N GLN A 196 -48.54 -15.96 20.27
CA GLN A 196 -48.65 -14.50 20.21
C GLN A 196 -49.08 -13.95 18.84
N ILE A 197 -49.16 -14.80 17.81
CA ILE A 197 -49.50 -14.41 16.44
C ILE A 197 -50.82 -15.08 16.04
N ALA A 198 -51.91 -14.73 16.73
CA ALA A 198 -53.26 -14.93 16.23
C ALA A 198 -53.72 -13.61 15.55
N PRO A 199 -54.16 -13.62 14.29
CA PRO A 199 -54.46 -12.38 13.56
C PRO A 199 -55.76 -11.74 14.06
N ASN A 200 -55.64 -10.46 14.42
CA ASN A 200 -56.74 -9.57 14.77
C ASN A 200 -57.68 -9.40 13.56
N ARG A 201 -58.82 -10.12 13.55
CA ARG A 201 -59.90 -9.94 12.56
C ARG A 201 -60.85 -8.84 13.04
N SER A 202 -60.74 -7.63 12.51
CA SER A 202 -61.87 -6.68 12.36
C SER A 202 -61.42 -5.34 11.78
N ILE A 203 -61.09 -5.29 10.49
CA ILE A 203 -61.11 -4.02 9.74
C ILE A 203 -61.80 -4.29 8.41
N LYS A 204 -63.01 -3.72 8.23
CA LYS A 204 -63.74 -3.72 6.96
C LYS A 204 -63.25 -2.54 6.11
N PRO A 205 -63.09 -2.70 4.78
CA PRO A 205 -62.76 -1.59 3.89
C PRO A 205 -64.01 -0.75 3.58
N MET A 206 -63.88 0.58 3.62
CA MET A 206 -64.84 1.52 3.04
C MET A 206 -64.49 1.77 1.57
N LEU A 207 -65.47 1.63 0.68
CA LEU A 207 -65.37 2.01 -0.73
C LEU A 207 -65.74 3.50 -0.90
N PRO A 208 -65.21 4.20 -1.93
CA PRO A 208 -65.63 5.56 -2.25
C PRO A 208 -67.01 5.56 -2.90
N SER A 209 -67.88 6.50 -2.53
CA SER A 209 -69.12 6.79 -3.24
C SER A 209 -68.84 7.75 -4.39
N ASP A 210 -69.30 7.38 -5.59
CA ASP A 210 -69.41 8.27 -6.73
C ASP A 210 -70.59 9.25 -6.54
N GLU A 211 -70.38 10.49 -7.02
CA GLU A 211 -71.23 11.72 -7.04
C GLU A 211 -70.85 12.84 -6.06
#